data_AF-A0A5K0YJM8-F1
#
_entry.id   AF-A0A5K0YJM8-F1
#
_cell.length_a   1.000
_cell.length_b   1.000
_cell.length_c   1.000
_cell.angle_alpha   90.00
_cell.angle_beta   90.00
_cell.angle_gamma   90.00
#
_symmetry.space_group_name_H-M   'P 1'
#
loop_
_entity.id
_entity.type
_entity.pdbx_description
1 polymer ?
#
loop_
_entity_poly.entity_id
_entity_poly.type
_entity_poly.pdbx_seq_one_letter_code
_entity_poly.pdbx_strand_id
1 'polypeptide(L)' 'VGEVGELSEIFQWRGEVARGLPNWEEGDKEHLGEELSDVLLYLIRLADICGVDLGDAVTKKLLKNAMKYPAPAKIFQTP' A
#
# COMPACT_ATOMS: atom_id res chain seq x y z
N VAL A 1 13.86 4.03 6.27
CA VAL A 1 12.95 5.18 6.50
C VAL A 1 13.05 6.19 5.36
N GLY A 2 14.23 6.36 4.72
CA GLY A 2 14.43 7.22 3.55
C GLY A 2 13.36 7.08 2.47
N GLU A 3 13.23 5.90 1.86
CA GLU A 3 12.26 5.67 0.76
C GLU A 3 10.80 6.03 1.09
N VAL A 4 10.36 5.84 2.34
CA VAL A 4 9.00 6.22 2.73
C VAL A 4 8.86 7.74 2.79
N GLY A 5 9.95 8.44 3.13
CA GLY A 5 10.04 9.89 3.06
C GLY A 5 9.98 10.38 1.60
N GLU A 6 10.82 9.83 0.73
CA GLU A 6 10.85 10.17 -0.71
C GLU A 6 9.50 9.91 -1.38
N LEU A 7 8.88 8.74 -1.12
CA LEU A 7 7.51 8.45 -1.53
C LEU A 7 6.51 9.49 -1.02
N SER A 8 6.66 9.98 0.22
CA SER A 8 5.75 10.98 0.80
C SER A 8 5.93 12.36 0.16
N GLU A 9 7.16 12.71 -0.24
CA GLU A 9 7.48 13.98 -0.90
C GLU A 9 6.75 14.13 -2.24
N ILE A 10 6.56 13.04 -2.99
CA ILE A 10 5.80 13.03 -4.25
C ILE A 10 4.37 13.59 -4.05
N PHE A 11 3.76 13.31 -2.89
CA PHE A 11 2.38 13.71 -2.60
C PHE A 11 2.27 15.01 -1.80
N GLN A 12 3.37 15.56 -1.27
CA GLN A 12 3.34 16.64 -0.27
C GLN A 12 2.55 17.89 -0.73
N TRP A 13 2.57 18.19 -2.04
CA TRP A 13 1.89 19.34 -2.63
C TRP A 13 0.81 18.96 -3.65
N ARG A 14 0.53 17.66 -3.79
CA ARG A 14 -0.59 17.17 -4.59
C ARG A 14 -1.79 17.15 -3.63
N GLY A 15 -2.86 17.91 -3.95
CA GLY A 15 -4.07 17.92 -3.13
C GLY A 15 -4.80 16.56 -3.15
N GLU A 16 -6.10 16.55 -3.38
CA GLU A 16 -6.79 15.27 -3.61
C GLU A 16 -6.28 14.61 -4.89
N VAL A 17 -5.81 13.36 -4.77
CA VAL A 17 -5.30 12.57 -5.89
C VAL A 17 -6.35 11.56 -6.31
N ALA A 18 -6.81 11.66 -7.56
CA ALA A 18 -7.78 10.71 -8.12
C ALA A 18 -7.14 9.34 -8.37
N ARG A 19 -7.94 8.28 -8.20
CA ARG A 19 -7.54 6.91 -8.52
C ARG A 19 -7.06 6.83 -9.97
N GLY A 20 -5.94 6.16 -10.19
CA GLY A 20 -5.36 5.97 -11.52
C GLY A 20 -4.57 7.17 -12.05
N LEU A 21 -4.44 8.25 -11.25
CA LEU A 21 -3.55 9.38 -11.54
C LEU A 21 -3.76 9.98 -12.95
N PRO A 22 -5.01 10.30 -13.35
CA PRO A 22 -5.32 10.70 -14.73
C PRO A 22 -4.64 12.01 -15.15
N ASN A 23 -4.34 12.89 -14.19
CA ASN A 23 -3.72 14.21 -14.43
C ASN A 23 -2.21 14.20 -14.13
N TRP A 24 -1.59 13.02 -14.06
CA TRP A 24 -0.15 12.90 -13.81
C TRP A 24 0.55 12.61 -15.13
N GLU A 25 1.68 13.27 -15.33
CA GLU A 25 2.59 12.99 -16.43
C GLU A 25 3.19 11.59 -16.29
N GLU A 26 3.62 10.98 -17.39
CA GLU A 26 4.15 9.61 -17.35
C GLU A 26 5.39 9.50 -16.45
N GLY A 27 6.27 10.51 -16.50
CA GLY A 27 7.45 10.56 -15.63
C GLY A 27 7.10 10.65 -14.13
N ASP A 28 5.99 11.30 -13.76
CA ASP A 28 5.54 11.33 -12.36
C ASP A 28 5.10 9.93 -11.90
N LYS A 29 4.47 9.15 -12.80
CA LYS A 29 4.00 7.79 -12.49
C LYS A 29 5.15 6.78 -12.45
N GLU A 30 6.13 6.95 -13.33
CA GLU A 30 7.37 6.17 -13.32
C GLU A 30 8.10 6.38 -11.99
N HIS A 31 8.35 7.64 -11.61
CA HIS A 31 9.00 7.98 -10.34
C HIS A 31 8.23 7.46 -9.12
N LEU A 32 6.89 7.58 -9.11
CA LEU A 32 6.07 6.96 -8.07
C LEU A 32 6.26 5.43 -8.00
N GLY A 33 6.39 4.77 -9.15
CA GLY A 33 6.64 3.34 -9.24
C GLY A 33 8.00 2.94 -8.67
N GLU A 34 9.03 3.76 -8.90
CA GLU A 34 10.38 3.58 -8.34
C GLU A 34 10.35 3.64 -6.81
N GLU A 35 9.82 4.71 -6.23
CA GLU A 35 9.76 4.88 -4.76
C GLU A 35 8.92 3.80 -4.06
N LEU A 36 7.80 3.38 -4.68
CA LEU A 36 7.02 2.25 -4.18
C LEU A 36 7.83 0.94 -4.20
N SER A 37 8.65 0.75 -5.23
CA SER A 37 9.49 -0.43 -5.37
C SER A 37 10.62 -0.45 -4.36
N ASP A 38 11.23 0.70 -4.08
CA ASP A 38 12.31 0.80 -3.09
C ASP A 38 11.80 0.54 -1.67
N VAL A 39 10.63 1.08 -1.30
CA VAL A 39 9.95 0.72 -0.04
C VAL A 39 9.72 -0.79 0.06
N LEU A 40 9.21 -1.41 -1.00
CA LEU A 40 8.93 -2.85 -1.02
C LEU A 40 10.21 -3.67 -0.90
N LEU A 41 11.26 -3.32 -1.66
CA LEU A 41 12.53 -4.03 -1.68
C LEU A 41 13.18 -4.02 -0.29
N TYR A 42 13.24 -2.86 0.36
CA TYR A 42 13.77 -2.76 1.71
C TYR A 42 12.91 -3.52 2.73
N LEU A 43 11.59 -3.52 2.58
CA LEU A 43 10.70 -4.27 3.48
C LEU A 43 10.93 -5.79 3.35
N ILE A 44 11.03 -6.31 2.12
CA ILE A 44 11.33 -7.73 1.87
C ILE A 44 12.69 -8.08 2.48
N ARG A 45 13.71 -7.25 2.23
CA ARG A 45 15.06 -7.48 2.76
C ARG A 45 15.10 -7.44 4.29
N LEU A 46 14.37 -6.51 4.90
CA LEU A 46 14.26 -6.44 6.35
C LEU A 46 13.59 -7.69 6.93
N ALA A 47 12.51 -8.16 6.31
CA ALA A 47 11.83 -9.37 6.74
C ALA A 47 12.74 -10.60 6.70
N ASP A 48 13.51 -10.75 5.62
CA ASP A 48 14.53 -11.80 5.45
C ASP A 48 15.59 -11.75 6.57
N ILE A 49 16.20 -10.59 6.80
CA ILE A 49 17.20 -10.39 7.87
C ILE A 49 16.61 -10.69 9.25
N CYS A 50 15.35 -10.34 9.50
CA CYS A 50 14.68 -10.58 10.77
C CYS A 50 14.13 -12.00 10.91
N GLY A 51 14.24 -12.86 9.89
CA GLY A 51 13.65 -14.21 9.91
C GLY A 51 12.12 -14.22 9.96
N VAL A 52 11.49 -13.18 9.42
CA VAL A 52 10.02 -13.05 9.36
C VAL A 52 9.53 -13.56 8.02
N ASP A 53 8.66 -14.57 8.04
CA ASP A 53 7.85 -14.92 6.88
C ASP A 53 6.82 -13.81 6.65
N LEU A 54 7.15 -12.89 5.74
CA LEU A 54 6.31 -11.74 5.44
C LEU A 54 4.97 -12.17 4.81
N GLY A 55 4.94 -13.25 4.03
CA GLY A 55 3.71 -13.75 3.39
C GLY A 55 2.72 -14.30 4.41
N ASP A 56 3.19 -15.12 5.35
CA ASP A 56 2.39 -15.61 6.47
C ASP A 56 1.95 -14.46 7.39
N ALA A 57 2.85 -13.50 7.69
CA ALA A 57 2.52 -12.33 8.50
C ALA A 57 1.39 -11.49 7.89
N VAL A 58 1.44 -11.24 6.57
CA VAL A 58 0.37 -10.54 5.84
C VAL A 58 -0.95 -11.31 5.90
N THR A 59 -0.91 -12.62 5.68
CA THR A 59 -2.11 -13.48 5.72
C THR A 59 -2.78 -13.44 7.10
N LYS A 60 -2.00 -13.59 8.18
CA LYS A 60 -2.47 -13.47 9.56
C LYS A 60 -3.04 -12.07 9.84
N LYS A 61 -2.43 -11.02 9.29
CA LYS A 61 -2.90 -9.64 9.46
C LYS A 61 -4.23 -9.40 8.74
N LEU A 62 -4.43 -9.96 7.55
CA LEU A 62 -5.72 -9.89 6.83
C LEU A 62 -6.85 -10.54 7.63
N LEU A 63 -6.63 -11.72 8.19
CA LEU A 63 -7.62 -12.39 9.06
C LEU A 63 -7.95 -11.56 10.31
N LYS A 64 -6.93 -10.99 10.98
CA LYS A 64 -7.13 -10.08 12.11
C LYS A 64 -7.93 -8.83 11.73
N ASN A 65 -7.66 -8.27 10.55
CA ASN A 65 -8.40 -7.11 10.05
C ASN A 65 -9.86 -7.45 9.75
N ALA A 66 -10.16 -8.61 9.18
CA ALA A 66 -11.53 -9.04 8.91
C ALA A 66 -12.37 -9.20 10.19
N MET A 67 -11.76 -9.68 11.29
CA MET A 67 -12.42 -9.75 12.59
C MET A 67 -12.61 -8.36 13.22
N LYS A 68 -11.62 -7.47 13.06
CA LYS A 68 -11.65 -6.12 13.64
C LYS A 68 -12.61 -5.19 12.89
N TYR A 69 -12.73 -5.36 11.58
CA TYR A 69 -13.53 -4.53 10.67
C TYR A 69 -14.42 -5.46 9.83
N PRO A 70 -15.48 -6.03 10.43
CA PRO A 70 -16.39 -6.90 9.70
C PRO A 70 -17.09 -6.12 8.58
N ALA A 71 -17.30 -6.79 7.44
CA ALA A 71 -18.06 -6.21 6.35
C ALA A 71 -19.49 -5.86 6.80
N PRO A 72 -20.10 -4.79 6.27
CA PRO A 72 -21.51 -4.53 6.49
C PRO A 72 -22.33 -5.75 6.07
N ALA A 73 -23.35 -6.10 6.85
CA ALA A 73 -24.27 -7.17 6.46
C ALA A 73 -24.88 -6.83 5.10
N LYS A 74 -24.74 -7.72 4.11
CA LYS A 74 -25.51 -7.61 2.87
C LYS A 74 -26.97 -7.88 3.23
N ILE A 75 -27.76 -6.82 3.40
CA ILE A 75 -29.21 -6.94 3.42
C ILE A 75 -29.60 -7.33 2.00
N PHE A 76 -29.89 -8.62 1.79
CA PHE A 76 -30.58 -9.05 0.58
C PHE A 76 -31.96 -8.40 0.60
N GLN A 77 -32.13 -7.28 -0.09
CA GLN A 77 -33.45 -6.92 -0.60
C GLN A 77 -33.79 -7.96 -1.65
N THR A 78 -34.60 -8.95 -1.26
CA THR A 78 -35.37 -9.75 -2.22
C THR A 78 -36.19 -8.82 -3.10
N PRO A 79 -36.36 -9.14 -4.40
CA PRO A 79 -37.07 -8.30 -5.35
C PRO A 79 -38.52 -8.04 -4.95
#